data_AF-A0AAX4HQ83-F1
#
_entry.id   AF-A0AAX4HQ83-F1
#
_cell.length_a   1.000
_cell.length_b   1.000
_cell.length_c   1.000
_cell.angle_alpha   90.00
_cell.angle_beta   90.00
_cell.angle_gamma   90.00
#
_symmetry.space_group_name_H-M   'P 1'
#
loop_
_entity.id
_entity.type
_entity.pdbx_description
1 polymer ?
#
loop_
_entity_poly.entity_id
_entity_poly.type
_entity_poly.pdbx_seq_one_letter_code
_entity_poly.pdbx_strand_id
1 'polypeptide(L)'
;MSGMTSPSYNQDFLVDTIGLTLEFLSDIILDIQTIGEFSPEREFFWNRKISKLTQDIGQFVELTTLLSKTIMSRKQQTIPGIKESHIHLLFILKAMNQAQTKQDLVALEELIKYELKDNLTQWKIDLIPQTKKLLNT
;
A
#
# COMPACT_ATOMS: atom_id res chain seq x y z
N MET A 1 -16.82 -1.34 39.68
CA MET A 1 -15.81 -2.25 39.11
C MET A 1 -15.40 -1.70 37.76
N SER A 2 -14.42 -0.79 37.74
CA SER A 2 -13.87 -0.25 36.50
C SER A 2 -12.74 -1.17 36.07
N GLY A 3 -12.97 -1.95 35.01
CA GLY A 3 -11.93 -2.78 34.40
C GLY A 3 -10.85 -1.89 33.82
N MET A 4 -9.70 -1.83 34.48
CA MET A 4 -8.45 -1.37 33.88
C MET A 4 -8.10 -2.39 32.79
N THR A 5 -8.41 -2.09 31.54
CA THR A 5 -7.76 -2.76 30.41
C THR A 5 -6.31 -2.28 30.41
N SER A 6 -5.38 -3.22 30.60
CA SER A 6 -3.96 -2.90 30.71
C SER A 6 -3.46 -2.21 29.43
N PRO A 7 -2.63 -1.16 29.54
CA PRO A 7 -2.03 -0.48 28.38
C PRO A 7 -1.22 -1.42 27.46
N SER A 8 -0.69 -2.53 28.01
CA SER A 8 0.17 -3.47 27.29
C SER A 8 -0.53 -4.19 26.13
N TYR A 9 -1.77 -4.66 26.34
CA TYR A 9 -2.50 -5.44 25.33
C TYR A 9 -2.82 -4.61 24.07
N ASN A 10 -2.94 -3.30 24.22
CA ASN A 10 -3.28 -2.37 23.14
C ASN A 10 -2.08 -1.87 22.33
N GLN A 11 -0.86 -1.93 22.90
CA GLN A 11 0.37 -1.57 22.19
C GLN A 11 0.82 -2.71 21.28
N ASP A 12 0.70 -3.96 21.75
CA ASP A 12 1.00 -5.16 20.98
C ASP A 12 0.14 -5.26 19.71
N PHE A 13 -1.17 -5.00 19.80
CA PHE A 13 -2.07 -5.00 18.64
C PHE A 13 -1.67 -3.99 17.54
N LEU A 14 -1.20 -2.80 17.91
CA LEU A 14 -0.81 -1.78 16.94
C LEU A 14 0.50 -2.16 16.23
N VAL A 15 1.44 -2.75 16.98
CA VAL A 15 2.69 -3.30 16.43
C VAL A 15 2.39 -4.43 15.44
N ASP A 16 1.50 -5.36 15.81
CA ASP A 16 1.09 -6.46 14.94
C ASP A 16 0.38 -5.96 13.68
N THR A 17 -0.56 -5.01 13.81
CA THR A 17 -1.27 -4.41 12.68
C THR A 17 -0.30 -3.74 11.70
N ILE A 18 0.70 -3.05 12.23
CA ILE A 18 1.75 -2.45 11.41
C ILE A 18 2.52 -3.55 10.71
N GLY A 19 3.01 -4.56 11.43
CA GLY A 19 3.72 -5.71 10.86
C GLY A 19 3.00 -6.32 9.68
N LEU A 20 1.72 -6.67 9.85
CA LEU A 20 0.85 -7.21 8.80
C LEU A 20 0.69 -6.25 7.61
N THR A 21 0.59 -4.94 7.85
CA THR A 21 0.52 -3.94 6.78
C THR A 21 1.80 -3.91 5.94
N LEU A 22 2.97 -4.17 6.55
CA LEU A 22 4.26 -4.19 5.85
C LEU A 22 4.47 -5.47 5.04
N GLU A 23 4.02 -6.59 5.60
CA GLU A 23 4.00 -7.88 4.89
C GLU A 23 3.10 -7.77 3.67
N PHE A 24 1.89 -7.22 3.83
CA PHE A 24 0.99 -6.98 2.72
C PHE A 24 1.57 -6.09 1.63
N LEU A 25 2.25 -4.98 1.98
CA LEU A 25 2.97 -4.16 0.99
C LEU A 25 4.05 -4.97 0.24
N SER A 26 4.77 -5.83 0.96
CA SER A 26 5.80 -6.67 0.36
C SER A 26 5.20 -7.68 -0.61
N ASP A 27 4.05 -8.26 -0.27
CA ASP A 27 3.30 -9.17 -1.14
C ASP A 27 2.82 -8.45 -2.41
N ILE A 28 2.30 -7.22 -2.30
CA ILE A 28 1.92 -6.41 -3.47
C ILE A 28 3.12 -6.18 -4.39
N ILE A 29 4.29 -5.83 -3.85
CA ILE A 29 5.50 -5.60 -4.63
C ILE A 29 5.96 -6.89 -5.33
N LEU A 30 5.85 -8.05 -4.65
CA LEU A 30 6.15 -9.35 -5.25
C LEU A 30 5.17 -9.68 -6.37
N ASP A 31 3.87 -9.44 -6.17
CA ASP A 31 2.84 -9.68 -7.17
C ASP A 31 3.08 -8.90 -8.46
N ILE A 32 3.53 -7.64 -8.36
CA ILE A 32 3.95 -6.82 -9.51
C ILE A 32 5.03 -7.54 -10.33
N GLN A 33 6.01 -8.18 -9.67
CA GLN A 33 7.08 -8.91 -10.37
C GLN A 33 6.56 -10.14 -11.11
N THR A 34 5.41 -10.68 -10.72
CA THR A 34 4.78 -11.81 -11.41
C THR A 34 3.95 -11.37 -12.62
N ILE A 35 3.68 -10.07 -12.78
CA ILE A 35 2.99 -9.54 -13.95
C ILE A 35 3.97 -9.62 -15.12
N GLY A 36 3.81 -10.66 -15.92
CA GLY A 36 4.55 -10.83 -17.17
C GLY A 36 4.18 -9.76 -18.20
N GLU A 37 4.94 -9.76 -19.29
CA GLU A 37 4.62 -8.95 -20.48
C GLU A 37 3.22 -9.29 -21.00
N PHE A 38 2.55 -8.29 -21.55
CA PHE A 38 1.27 -8.51 -22.20
C PHE A 38 1.42 -9.42 -23.44
N SER A 39 0.48 -10.37 -23.60
CA SER A 39 0.30 -11.14 -24.83
C SER A 39 -1.20 -11.42 -25.04
N PRO A 40 -1.73 -11.33 -26.27
CA PRO A 40 -3.16 -11.58 -26.54
C PRO A 40 -3.65 -12.93 -26.00
N GLU A 41 -2.83 -13.97 -26.05
CA GLU A 41 -3.14 -15.32 -25.59
C GLU A 41 -3.33 -15.41 -24.07
N ARG A 42 -2.84 -14.42 -23.33
CA ARG A 42 -2.88 -14.34 -21.85
C ARG A 42 -3.64 -13.13 -21.34
N GLU A 43 -4.32 -12.39 -22.20
CA GLU A 43 -5.04 -11.16 -21.86
C GLU A 43 -5.95 -11.33 -20.65
N PHE A 44 -6.74 -12.42 -20.61
CA PHE A 44 -7.62 -12.70 -19.47
C PHE A 44 -6.85 -12.81 -18.14
N PHE A 45 -5.74 -13.55 -18.13
CA PHE A 45 -4.91 -13.71 -16.93
C PHE A 45 -4.24 -12.41 -16.53
N TRP A 46 -3.78 -11.64 -17.51
CA TRP A 46 -3.14 -10.35 -17.29
C TRP A 46 -4.12 -9.34 -16.68
N ASN A 47 -5.32 -9.21 -17.26
CA ASN A 47 -6.40 -8.37 -16.71
C ASN A 47 -6.80 -8.81 -15.30
N ARG A 48 -6.84 -10.12 -15.03
CA ARG A 48 -7.11 -10.63 -13.68
C ARG A 48 -6.01 -10.23 -12.68
N LYS A 49 -4.74 -10.30 -13.07
CA LYS A 49 -3.62 -9.87 -12.21
C LYS A 49 -3.67 -8.37 -11.92
N ILE A 50 -3.94 -7.54 -12.93
CA ILE A 50 -4.07 -6.08 -12.74
C ILE A 50 -5.25 -5.72 -11.86
N SER A 51 -6.39 -6.40 -12.04
CA SER A 51 -7.57 -6.19 -11.21
C SER A 51 -7.27 -6.52 -9.74
N LYS A 52 -6.64 -7.67 -9.48
CA LYS A 52 -6.17 -8.05 -8.14
C LYS A 52 -5.20 -6.99 -7.58
N LEU A 53 -4.20 -6.59 -8.36
CA LEU A 53 -3.21 -5.60 -7.94
C LEU A 53 -3.88 -4.27 -7.54
N THR A 54 -4.82 -3.79 -8.35
CA THR A 54 -5.55 -2.55 -8.08
C THR A 54 -6.40 -2.66 -6.80
N GLN A 55 -7.03 -3.81 -6.59
CA GLN A 55 -7.77 -4.10 -5.36
C GLN A 55 -6.86 -4.11 -4.13
N ASP A 56 -5.72 -4.80 -4.21
CA ASP A 56 -4.78 -4.94 -3.10
C ASP A 56 -4.19 -3.56 -2.71
N ILE A 57 -3.89 -2.72 -3.71
CA ILE A 57 -3.46 -1.33 -3.48
C ILE A 57 -4.55 -0.52 -2.78
N GLY A 58 -5.82 -0.68 -3.20
CA GLY A 58 -6.95 -0.03 -2.55
C GLY A 58 -7.05 -0.40 -1.08
N GLN A 59 -6.94 -1.69 -0.77
CA GLN A 59 -6.91 -2.18 0.61
C GLN A 59 -5.72 -1.63 1.39
N PHE A 60 -4.54 -1.55 0.77
CA PHE A 60 -3.35 -0.97 1.40
C PHE A 60 -3.54 0.51 1.76
N VAL A 61 -4.15 1.30 0.89
CA VAL A 61 -4.48 2.71 1.16
C VAL A 61 -5.47 2.85 2.32
N GLU A 62 -6.49 2.00 2.37
CA GLU A 62 -7.46 1.97 3.48
C GLU A 62 -6.78 1.64 4.82
N LEU A 63 -5.97 0.57 4.84
CA LEU A 63 -5.23 0.13 6.02
C LEU A 63 -4.30 1.23 6.55
N THR A 64 -3.51 1.83 5.67
CA THR A 64 -2.58 2.91 6.04
C THR A 64 -3.32 4.18 6.50
N THR A 65 -4.49 4.48 5.93
CA THR A 65 -5.35 5.57 6.39
C THR A 65 -5.88 5.32 7.80
N LEU A 66 -6.38 4.12 8.08
CA LEU A 66 -6.87 3.72 9.40
C LEU A 66 -5.76 3.73 10.45
N LEU A 67 -4.58 3.23 10.05
CA LEU A 67 -3.38 3.26 10.87
C LEU A 67 -2.98 4.69 11.24
N SER A 68 -2.94 5.60 10.26
CA SER A 68 -2.63 7.01 10.49
C SER A 68 -3.61 7.65 11.48
N LYS A 69 -4.91 7.37 11.35
CA LYS A 69 -5.95 7.89 12.25
C LYS A 69 -5.77 7.34 13.67
N THR A 70 -5.40 6.07 13.79
CA THR A 70 -5.19 5.40 15.08
C THR A 70 -3.98 5.96 15.80
N ILE A 71 -2.85 6.15 15.10
CA ILE A 71 -1.64 6.76 15.68
C ILE A 71 -1.93 8.19 16.12
N MET A 72 -2.63 8.99 15.31
CA MET A 72 -3.03 10.34 15.68
C MET A 72 -3.88 10.36 16.96
N SER A 73 -4.90 9.51 17.03
CA SER A 73 -5.80 9.44 18.20
C SER A 73 -5.08 9.00 19.48
N ARG A 74 -4.16 8.02 19.39
CA ARG A 74 -3.51 7.41 20.56
C ARG A 74 -2.22 8.11 21.01
N LYS A 75 -1.43 8.60 20.07
CA LYS A 75 -0.09 9.16 20.32
C LYS A 75 -0.02 10.67 20.07
N GLN A 76 -1.08 11.30 19.54
CA GLN A 76 -1.08 12.70 19.11
C GLN A 76 0.05 13.01 18.12
N GLN A 77 0.38 12.02 17.30
CA GLN A 77 1.45 12.08 16.30
C GLN A 77 0.87 11.77 14.92
N THR A 78 1.45 12.38 13.89
CA THR A 78 1.15 12.06 12.49
C THR A 78 2.29 11.24 11.90
N ILE A 79 1.96 10.37 10.94
CA ILE A 79 2.97 9.77 10.08
C ILE A 79 3.36 10.83 9.04
N PRO A 80 4.62 11.32 9.01
CA PRO A 80 5.04 12.32 8.04
C PRO A 80 4.96 11.76 6.62
N GLY A 81 4.53 12.58 5.66
CA GLY A 81 4.52 12.21 4.23
C GLY A 81 3.40 11.26 3.79
N ILE A 82 2.58 10.73 4.71
CA ILE A 82 1.58 9.69 4.36
C ILE A 82 0.53 10.20 3.37
N LYS A 83 0.12 11.47 3.51
CA LYS A 83 -0.87 12.08 2.60
C LYS A 83 -0.29 12.27 1.21
N GLU A 84 0.93 12.79 1.14
CA GLU A 84 1.66 13.01 -0.11
C GLU A 84 1.87 11.68 -0.84
N SER A 85 2.23 10.63 -0.11
CA SER A 85 2.40 9.30 -0.69
C SER A 85 1.07 8.68 -1.14
N HIS A 86 -0.04 8.89 -0.43
CA HIS A 86 -1.38 8.50 -0.91
C HIS A 86 -1.75 9.24 -2.19
N ILE A 87 -1.48 10.54 -2.27
CA ILE A 87 -1.76 11.35 -3.46
C ILE A 87 -0.95 10.84 -4.66
N HIS A 88 0.35 10.57 -4.48
CA HIS A 88 1.19 10.03 -5.55
C HIS A 88 0.67 8.67 -6.06
N LEU A 89 0.30 7.77 -5.14
CA LEU A 89 -0.26 6.47 -5.49
C LEU A 89 -1.58 6.61 -6.27
N LEU A 90 -2.45 7.54 -5.87
CA LEU A 90 -3.69 7.84 -6.61
C LEU A 90 -3.43 8.36 -8.03
N PHE A 91 -2.38 9.17 -8.22
CA PHE A 91 -1.99 9.63 -9.57
C PHE A 91 -1.56 8.47 -10.46
N ILE A 92 -0.77 7.52 -9.92
CA ILE A 92 -0.34 6.32 -10.65
C ILE A 92 -1.55 5.45 -11.01
N LEU A 93 -2.45 5.18 -10.06
CA LEU A 93 -3.67 4.40 -10.33
C LEU A 93 -4.57 5.06 -11.38
N LYS A 94 -4.66 6.40 -11.36
CA LYS A 94 -5.39 7.16 -12.38
C LYS A 94 -4.75 7.01 -13.76
N ALA A 95 -3.42 7.09 -13.85
CA ALA A 95 -2.68 6.89 -15.10
C ALA A 95 -2.86 5.46 -15.63
N MET A 96 -2.82 4.45 -14.74
CA MET A 96 -3.07 3.05 -15.10
C MET A 96 -4.47 2.86 -15.68
N ASN A 97 -5.49 3.41 -15.03
CA ASN A 97 -6.87 3.35 -15.52
C ASN A 97 -7.02 4.04 -16.90
N GLN A 98 -6.35 5.19 -17.10
CA GLN A 98 -6.35 5.86 -18.39
C GLN A 98 -5.68 5.04 -19.49
N ALA A 99 -4.52 4.43 -19.19
CA ALA A 99 -3.82 3.54 -20.13
C ALA A 99 -4.69 2.32 -20.47
N GLN A 100 -5.33 1.70 -19.47
CA GLN A 100 -6.25 0.58 -19.68
C GLN A 100 -7.46 0.96 -20.55
N THR A 101 -8.09 2.10 -20.25
CA THR A 101 -9.26 2.59 -21.01
C THR A 101 -8.91 2.87 -22.47
N LYS A 102 -7.69 3.35 -22.73
CA LYS A 102 -7.17 3.62 -24.09
C LYS A 102 -6.57 2.40 -24.78
N GLN A 103 -6.52 1.25 -24.10
CA GLN A 103 -5.80 0.05 -24.56
C GLN A 103 -4.31 0.31 -24.85
N ASP A 104 -3.70 1.27 -24.16
CA ASP A 104 -2.27 1.56 -24.23
C ASP A 104 -1.51 0.63 -23.28
N LEU A 105 -1.29 -0.59 -23.75
CA LEU A 105 -0.74 -1.68 -22.94
C LEU A 105 0.74 -1.48 -22.61
N VAL A 106 1.48 -0.78 -23.48
CA VAL A 106 2.88 -0.43 -23.24
C VAL A 106 2.96 0.56 -22.08
N ALA A 107 2.17 1.63 -22.12
CA ALA A 107 2.13 2.60 -21.02
C ALA A 107 1.65 1.95 -19.71
N LEU A 108 0.64 1.08 -19.77
CA LEU A 108 0.14 0.36 -18.59
C LEU A 108 1.23 -0.55 -17.98
N GLU A 109 2.00 -1.23 -18.82
CA GLU A 109 3.12 -2.07 -18.37
C GLU A 109 4.23 -1.25 -17.72
N GLU A 110 4.62 -0.12 -18.31
CA GLU A 110 5.62 0.79 -17.75
C GLU A 110 5.18 1.36 -16.39
N LEU A 111 3.92 1.80 -16.30
CA LEU A 111 3.33 2.30 -15.06
C LEU A 111 3.36 1.25 -13.94
N ILE A 112 3.08 -0.02 -14.26
CA ILE A 112 3.08 -1.09 -13.27
C ILE A 112 4.50 -1.47 -12.85
N LYS A 113 5.39 -1.73 -13.83
CA LYS A 113 6.71 -2.30 -13.58
C LYS A 113 7.68 -1.30 -12.93
N TYR A 114 7.52 -0.01 -13.24
CA TYR A 114 8.42 1.04 -12.78
C TYR A 114 7.71 1.99 -11.81
N GLU A 115 6.78 2.81 -12.27
CA GLU A 115 6.20 3.89 -11.45
C GLU A 115 5.53 3.38 -10.16
N LEU A 116 4.64 2.40 -10.29
CA LEU A 116 3.93 1.82 -9.17
C LEU A 116 4.88 1.07 -8.23
N LYS A 117 5.75 0.23 -8.80
CA LYS A 117 6.71 -0.55 -8.02
C LYS A 117 7.66 0.36 -7.24
N ASP A 118 8.19 1.40 -7.87
CA ASP A 118 9.11 2.34 -7.26
C ASP A 118 8.40 3.16 -6.17
N ASN A 119 7.17 3.60 -6.42
CA ASN A 119 6.36 4.25 -5.40
C ASN A 119 6.18 3.35 -4.16
N LEU A 120 5.71 2.12 -4.34
CA LEU A 120 5.49 1.16 -3.25
C LEU A 120 6.81 0.77 -2.55
N THR A 121 7.93 0.75 -3.29
CA THR A 121 9.26 0.55 -2.71
C THR A 121 9.65 1.74 -1.84
N GLN A 122 9.36 2.97 -2.27
CA GLN A 122 9.60 4.17 -1.47
C GLN A 122 8.75 4.19 -0.19
N TRP A 123 7.49 3.74 -0.27
CA TRP A 123 6.66 3.50 0.92
C TRP A 123 7.37 2.58 1.93
N LYS A 124 8.01 1.52 1.43
CA LYS A 124 8.75 0.57 2.26
C LYS A 124 10.01 1.17 2.90
N ILE A 125 10.69 2.08 2.20
CA ILE A 125 11.93 2.71 2.65
C ILE A 125 11.66 3.84 3.64
N ASP A 126 10.69 4.72 3.37
CA ASP A 126 10.53 5.96 4.14
C ASP A 126 9.45 5.86 5.20
N LEU A 127 8.25 5.45 4.79
CA LEU A 127 7.05 5.54 5.62
C LEU A 127 7.01 4.45 6.69
N ILE A 128 7.51 3.27 6.36
CA ILE A 128 7.55 2.15 7.28
C ILE A 128 8.48 2.40 8.49
N PRO A 129 9.77 2.77 8.31
CA PRO A 129 10.65 2.98 9.46
C PRO A 129 10.16 4.11 10.36
N GLN A 130 9.57 5.16 9.77
CA GLN A 130 8.97 6.26 10.53
C GLN A 130 7.81 5.76 11.38
N THR A 131 6.92 4.96 10.80
CA THR A 131 5.80 4.36 11.53
C THR A 131 6.27 3.49 12.70
N LYS A 132 7.34 2.69 12.51
CA LYS A 132 7.95 1.90 13.60
C LYS A 132 8.55 2.77 14.70
N LYS A 133 9.22 3.88 14.36
CA LYS A 133 9.79 4.81 15.35
C LYS A 133 8.72 5.39 16.26
N LEU A 134 7.56 5.76 15.70
CA LEU A 134 6.43 6.32 16.46
C LEU A 134 5.82 5.34 17.47
N LEU A 135 6.03 4.03 17.31
CA LEU A 135 5.57 3.01 18.26
C LEU A 135 6.53 2.76 19.42
N ASN A 136 7.83 2.87 19.15
CA ASN A 136 8.88 2.62 20.12
C ASN A 136 9.16 3.84 21.03
N THR A 137 8.59 5.00 20.67
CA THR A 137 8.45 6.19 21.54
C THR A 137 7.14 6.19 22.32
#